data_AF-A0A832G921-F1
#
_entry.id   AF-A0A832G921-F1
#
_cell.length_a   1.000
_cell.length_b   1.000
_cell.length_c   1.000
_cell.angle_alpha   90.00
_cell.angle_beta   90.00
_cell.angle_gamma   90.00
#
_symmetry.space_group_name_H-M   'P 1'
#
loop_
_entity.id
_entity.type
_entity.pdbx_description
1 polymer ?
#
loop_
_entity_poly.entity_id
_entity_poly.type
_entity_poly.pdbx_seq_one_letter_code
_entity_poly.pdbx_strand_id
1 'polypeptide(L)'
;DYLRNISSFHEKDWKLVNRPVLKGEVYLSKQDVARLLQEEIQRYIEAKIDPKVRSILPEEILKHLERLRQTCAEKIRESPVEDISSLNSIGVVGDAFPPCIRQLYEAAQSGRHISHIGRFTLTSFLIKVGMDKNMIVDLFRKSADFNERMTRYQIEHIAGERGSGTKYTPPKCDTLQTHGLCPGANDLCKKIKHPLAYYLRSARSLKKKFRG
;
A
#
# COMPACT_ATOMS: atom_id res chain seq x y z
N ASP A 1 -0.49 -31.86 6.34
CA ASP A 1 -0.67 -30.51 6.91
C ASP A 1 -0.07 -29.38 6.08
N TYR A 2 1.21 -29.42 5.70
CA TYR A 2 1.85 -28.34 4.91
C TYR A 2 1.03 -27.90 3.69
N LEU A 3 0.62 -28.82 2.81
CA LEU A 3 -0.17 -28.52 1.61
C LEU A 3 -1.53 -27.86 1.89
N ARG A 4 -2.16 -28.22 3.02
CA ARG A 4 -3.43 -27.62 3.46
C ARG A 4 -3.22 -26.18 3.94
N ASN A 5 -2.05 -25.87 4.49
CA ASN A 5 -1.76 -24.57 5.09
C ASN A 5 -1.22 -23.54 4.10
N ILE A 6 -0.71 -24.00 2.96
CA ILE A 6 -0.20 -23.13 1.89
C ILE A 6 -1.25 -22.78 0.81
N SER A 7 -2.50 -23.25 0.93
CA SER A 7 -3.52 -23.06 -0.13
C SER A 7 -3.79 -21.59 -0.47
N SER A 8 -3.58 -20.68 0.49
CA SER A 8 -3.69 -19.23 0.35
C SER A 8 -2.36 -18.54 -0.02
N PHE A 9 -1.25 -19.27 -0.11
CA PHE A 9 0.06 -18.74 -0.50
C PHE A 9 0.35 -19.02 -1.98
N HIS A 10 0.49 -17.96 -2.76
CA HIS A 10 0.73 -18.05 -4.21
C HIS A 10 2.20 -17.83 -4.61
N GLU A 11 3.07 -17.51 -3.65
CA GLU A 11 4.49 -17.27 -3.92
C GLU A 11 5.18 -18.60 -4.26
N LYS A 12 6.17 -18.53 -5.16
CA LYS A 12 6.86 -19.74 -5.66
C LYS A 12 7.52 -20.51 -4.53
N ASP A 13 8.01 -19.84 -3.50
CA ASP A 13 8.78 -20.45 -2.41
C ASP A 13 7.93 -21.35 -1.51
N TRP A 14 6.60 -21.19 -1.50
CA TRP A 14 5.69 -22.06 -0.75
C TRP A 14 5.29 -23.31 -1.51
N LYS A 15 5.52 -23.37 -2.83
CA LYS A 15 5.22 -24.56 -3.63
C LYS A 15 6.07 -25.73 -3.13
N LEU A 16 5.42 -26.89 -2.93
CA LEU A 16 6.10 -28.08 -2.44
C LEU A 16 7.31 -28.49 -3.29
N VAL A 17 7.24 -28.29 -4.61
CA VAL A 17 8.33 -28.57 -5.56
C VAL A 17 9.61 -27.77 -5.27
N ASN A 18 9.50 -26.67 -4.52
CA ASN A 18 10.60 -25.79 -4.16
C ASN A 18 11.03 -25.94 -2.69
N ARG A 19 10.57 -26.99 -1.99
CA ARG A 19 10.90 -27.23 -0.59
C ARG A 19 11.63 -28.55 -0.39
N PRO A 20 12.60 -28.61 0.55
CA PRO A 20 13.25 -29.86 0.91
C PRO A 20 12.25 -30.80 1.60
N VAL A 21 12.09 -32.01 1.05
CA VAL A 21 11.24 -33.06 1.59
C VAL A 21 12.08 -34.30 1.88
N LEU A 22 12.00 -34.81 3.10
CA LEU A 22 12.66 -36.06 3.49
C LEU A 22 11.65 -36.95 4.22
N LYS A 23 11.49 -38.19 3.76
CA LYS A 23 10.55 -39.17 4.34
C LYS A 23 9.10 -38.67 4.46
N GLY A 24 8.67 -37.82 3.53
CA GLY A 24 7.32 -37.25 3.52
C GLY A 24 7.14 -36.02 4.40
N GLU A 25 8.19 -35.56 5.09
CA GLU A 25 8.17 -34.35 5.90
C GLU A 25 8.84 -33.17 5.18
N VAL A 26 8.22 -32.00 5.26
CA VAL A 26 8.71 -30.76 4.63
C VAL A 26 9.56 -30.00 5.65
N TYR A 27 10.79 -29.65 5.27
CA TYR A 27 11.71 -28.93 6.14
C TYR A 27 11.52 -27.43 6.00
N LEU A 28 11.35 -26.77 7.14
CA LEU A 28 10.93 -25.37 7.24
C LEU A 28 11.79 -24.62 8.23
N SER A 29 12.02 -23.33 7.97
CA SER A 29 12.64 -22.44 8.95
C SER A 29 11.65 -22.09 10.05
N LYS A 30 12.15 -21.56 11.19
CA LYS A 30 11.28 -21.05 12.27
C LYS A 30 10.30 -19.97 11.77
N GLN A 31 10.72 -19.15 10.79
CA GLN A 31 9.88 -18.11 10.20
C GLN A 31 8.76 -18.71 9.34
N ASP A 32 9.09 -19.74 8.55
CA ASP A 32 8.10 -20.44 7.73
C ASP A 32 7.03 -21.11 8.60
N VAL A 33 7.44 -21.76 9.69
CA VAL A 33 6.54 -22.39 10.65
C VAL A 33 5.61 -21.35 11.28
N ALA A 34 6.13 -20.20 11.69
CA ALA A 34 5.31 -19.11 12.26
C ALA A 34 4.27 -18.60 11.25
N ARG A 35 4.63 -18.48 9.97
CA ARG A 35 3.71 -18.02 8.92
C ARG A 35 2.59 -19.03 8.64
N LEU A 36 2.90 -20.32 8.63
CA LEU A 36 1.90 -21.40 8.49
C LEU A 36 0.98 -21.47 9.69
N LEU A 37 1.51 -21.27 10.89
CA LEU A 37 0.72 -21.26 12.13
C LEU A 37 -0.25 -20.07 12.15
N GLN A 38 0.20 -18.89 11.71
CA GLN A 38 -0.67 -17.72 11.57
C GLN A 38 -1.86 -18.02 10.66
N GLU A 39 -1.64 -18.70 9.54
CA GLU A 39 -2.69 -19.06 8.58
C GLU A 39 -3.71 -20.03 9.18
N GLU A 40 -3.25 -21.00 9.97
CA GLU A 40 -4.14 -21.95 10.64
C GLU A 40 -4.98 -21.27 11.73
N ILE A 41 -4.36 -20.37 12.51
CA ILE A 41 -5.05 -19.58 13.53
C ILE A 41 -6.09 -18.67 12.89
N GLN A 42 -5.73 -18.00 11.78
CA GLN A 42 -6.64 -17.15 11.04
C GLN A 42 -7.86 -17.94 10.57
N ARG A 43 -7.65 -19.08 9.90
CA ARG A 43 -8.75 -19.96 9.47
C ARG A 43 -9.61 -20.44 10.62
N TYR A 44 -9.00 -20.82 11.74
CA TYR A 44 -9.72 -21.24 12.93
C TYR A 44 -10.62 -20.14 13.50
N ILE A 45 -10.12 -18.90 13.54
CA ILE A 45 -10.89 -17.73 13.99
C ILE A 45 -12.02 -17.45 12.99
N GLU A 46 -11.72 -17.40 11.70
CA GLU A 46 -12.71 -17.13 10.64
C GLU A 46 -13.82 -18.18 10.61
N ALA A 47 -13.50 -19.46 10.80
CA ALA A 47 -14.48 -20.54 10.89
C ALA A 47 -15.41 -20.42 12.11
N LYS A 48 -14.98 -19.69 13.15
CA LYS A 48 -15.78 -19.44 14.36
C LYS A 48 -16.57 -18.13 14.31
N ILE A 49 -16.31 -17.28 13.31
CA ILE A 49 -17.03 -16.03 13.14
C ILE A 49 -18.23 -16.30 12.23
N ASP A 50 -19.44 -16.28 12.79
CA ASP A 50 -20.67 -16.37 12.01
C ASP A 50 -20.99 -14.99 11.37
N PRO A 51 -21.07 -14.88 10.03
CA PRO A 51 -21.42 -13.62 9.37
C PRO A 51 -22.81 -13.07 9.75
N LYS A 52 -23.70 -13.91 10.29
CA LYS A 52 -25.03 -13.53 10.77
C LYS A 52 -25.03 -12.87 12.15
N VAL A 53 -23.91 -12.89 12.87
CA VAL A 53 -23.80 -12.26 14.21
C VAL A 53 -24.27 -10.80 14.16
N ARG A 54 -23.94 -10.07 13.09
CA ARG A 54 -24.31 -8.65 12.96
C ARG A 54 -25.82 -8.40 12.90
N SER A 55 -26.60 -9.35 12.38
CA SER A 55 -28.07 -9.27 12.32
C SER A 55 -28.77 -9.70 13.62
N ILE A 56 -28.04 -10.32 14.55
CA ILE A 56 -28.57 -10.85 15.81
C ILE A 56 -28.25 -9.91 16.99
N LEU A 57 -27.30 -8.99 16.81
CA LEU A 57 -26.87 -8.07 17.85
C LEU A 57 -27.95 -7.03 18.18
N PRO A 58 -28.28 -6.85 19.47
CA PRO A 58 -29.14 -5.75 19.92
C PRO A 58 -28.63 -4.38 19.49
N GLU A 59 -29.56 -3.46 19.26
CA GLU A 59 -29.28 -2.12 18.75
C GLU A 59 -28.37 -1.29 19.69
N GLU A 60 -28.42 -1.55 21.00
CA GLU A 60 -27.52 -0.95 21.99
C GLU A 60 -26.05 -1.34 21.79
N ILE A 61 -25.78 -2.61 21.46
CA ILE A 61 -24.41 -3.09 21.19
C ILE A 61 -23.89 -2.47 19.89
N LEU A 62 -24.74 -2.34 18.88
CA LEU A 62 -24.39 -1.67 17.63
C LEU A 62 -24.01 -0.20 17.86
N LYS A 63 -24.79 0.54 18.66
CA LYS A 63 -24.45 1.92 19.06
C LYS A 63 -23.13 2.00 19.82
N HIS A 64 -22.85 1.05 20.71
CA HIS A 64 -21.58 1.01 21.45
C HIS A 64 -20.39 0.69 20.51
N LEU A 65 -20.57 -0.22 19.55
CA LEU A 65 -19.58 -0.52 18.52
C LEU A 65 -19.30 0.68 17.61
N GLU A 66 -20.32 1.46 17.26
CA GLU A 66 -20.15 2.70 16.50
C GLU A 66 -19.36 3.75 17.28
N ARG A 67 -19.66 3.93 18.58
CA ARG A 67 -18.88 4.82 19.46
C ARG A 67 -17.43 4.35 19.62
N LEU A 68 -17.20 3.05 19.78
CA LEU A 68 -15.86 2.47 19.82
C LEU A 68 -15.11 2.68 18.50
N ARG A 69 -15.79 2.51 17.36
CA ARG A 69 -15.21 2.82 16.05
C ARG A 69 -14.87 4.30 15.90
N GLN A 70 -15.73 5.19 16.36
CA GLN A 70 -15.46 6.64 16.37
C GLN A 70 -14.27 6.97 17.27
N THR A 71 -14.20 6.40 18.47
CA THR A 71 -13.09 6.61 19.42
C THR A 71 -11.79 6.03 18.90
N CYS A 72 -11.84 4.84 18.29
CA CYS A 72 -10.69 4.25 17.60
C CYS A 72 -10.29 5.11 16.41
N ALA A 73 -11.21 5.59 15.58
CA ALA A 73 -10.92 6.52 14.49
C ALA A 73 -10.30 7.83 15.01
N GLU A 74 -10.75 8.34 16.16
CA GLU A 74 -10.19 9.51 16.83
C GLU A 74 -8.76 9.30 17.34
N LYS A 75 -8.45 8.13 17.90
CA LYS A 75 -7.08 7.76 18.29
C LYS A 75 -6.20 7.39 17.09
N ILE A 76 -6.79 6.80 16.05
CA ILE A 76 -6.13 6.48 14.78
C ILE A 76 -5.87 7.74 13.94
N ARG A 77 -6.58 8.87 14.17
CA ARG A 77 -6.22 10.19 13.60
C ARG A 77 -4.83 10.67 14.05
N GLU A 78 -4.28 10.15 15.15
CA GLU A 78 -2.86 10.37 15.52
C GLU A 78 -1.91 9.51 14.66
N SER A 79 -2.43 8.50 13.95
CA SER A 79 -1.72 7.74 12.93
C SER A 79 -2.02 8.28 11.53
N PRO A 80 -1.03 8.54 10.67
CA PRO A 80 -1.27 9.25 9.40
C PRO A 80 -1.97 8.46 8.27
N VAL A 81 -2.57 7.31 8.56
CA VAL A 81 -2.86 6.28 7.54
C VAL A 81 -4.30 6.32 7.00
N GLU A 82 -5.27 6.88 7.72
CA GLU A 82 -6.69 6.79 7.29
C GLU A 82 -7.26 8.05 6.62
N ASP A 83 -6.50 9.15 6.54
CA ASP A 83 -6.93 10.35 5.80
C ASP A 83 -6.76 10.22 4.27
N ILE A 84 -6.57 9.01 3.76
CA ILE A 84 -6.38 8.71 2.33
C ILE A 84 -7.69 8.92 1.57
N SER A 85 -8.85 8.74 2.19
CA SER A 85 -10.16 8.97 1.58
C SER A 85 -10.41 10.44 1.22
N SER A 86 -9.75 11.39 1.90
CA SER A 86 -9.82 12.82 1.57
C SER A 86 -8.86 13.25 0.46
N LEU A 87 -7.92 12.39 0.04
CA LEU A 87 -6.95 12.70 -1.04
C LEU A 87 -7.63 13.02 -2.37
N ASN A 88 -8.63 12.23 -2.74
CA ASN A 88 -9.35 12.40 -4.01
C ASN A 88 -10.10 13.75 -4.06
N SER A 89 -10.51 14.30 -2.91
CA SER A 89 -11.19 15.60 -2.80
C SER A 89 -10.21 16.78 -2.79
N ILE A 90 -8.91 16.53 -2.62
CA ILE A 90 -7.90 17.59 -2.56
C ILE A 90 -7.45 18.04 -3.95
N GLY A 91 -7.62 17.19 -4.96
CA GLY A 91 -6.98 17.35 -6.27
C GLY A 91 -5.48 17.03 -6.17
N VAL A 92 -4.87 16.70 -7.30
CA VAL A 92 -3.42 16.45 -7.35
C VAL A 92 -2.68 17.78 -7.31
N VAL A 93 -1.93 18.04 -6.24
CA VAL A 93 -1.14 19.27 -6.04
C VAL A 93 0.34 18.92 -6.06
N GLY A 94 1.02 19.17 -7.19
CA GLY A 94 2.44 18.85 -7.36
C GLY A 94 3.35 19.50 -6.31
N ASP A 95 3.01 20.71 -5.86
CA ASP A 95 3.75 21.43 -4.81
C ASP A 95 3.70 20.73 -3.44
N ALA A 96 2.66 19.92 -3.20
CA ALA A 96 2.53 19.13 -1.99
C ALA A 96 3.33 17.81 -2.03
N PHE A 97 3.97 17.47 -3.15
CA PHE A 97 4.71 16.22 -3.26
C PHE A 97 5.87 16.15 -2.26
N PRO A 98 6.03 15.00 -1.57
CA PRO A 98 7.24 14.71 -0.80
C PRO A 98 8.49 14.81 -1.67
N PRO A 99 9.65 15.18 -1.12
CA PRO A 99 10.88 15.35 -1.90
C PRO A 99 11.28 14.08 -2.67
N CYS A 100 11.09 12.89 -2.09
CA CYS A 100 11.32 11.62 -2.78
C CYS A 100 10.40 11.41 -3.99
N ILE A 101 9.12 11.75 -3.87
CA ILE A 101 8.16 11.63 -4.97
C ILE A 101 8.43 12.67 -6.05
N ARG A 102 8.76 13.91 -5.65
CA ARG A 102 9.09 14.99 -6.59
C ARG A 102 10.27 14.60 -7.48
N GLN A 103 11.34 14.07 -6.88
CA GLN A 103 12.51 13.59 -7.62
C GLN A 103 12.15 12.47 -8.62
N LEU A 104 11.34 11.49 -8.19
CA LEU A 104 10.88 10.41 -9.07
C LEU A 104 10.00 10.93 -10.21
N TYR A 105 9.12 11.88 -9.92
CA TYR A 105 8.22 12.49 -10.88
C TYR A 105 8.99 13.29 -11.95
N GLU A 106 9.97 14.09 -11.53
CA GLU A 106 10.88 14.82 -12.42
C GLU A 106 11.75 13.87 -13.26
N ALA A 107 12.25 12.78 -12.66
CA ALA A 107 12.98 11.75 -13.39
C ALA A 107 12.10 11.13 -14.50
N ALA A 108 10.82 10.86 -14.21
CA ALA A 108 9.91 10.28 -15.18
C ALA A 108 9.59 11.27 -16.32
N GLN A 109 9.31 12.54 -15.98
CA GLN A 109 9.06 13.59 -16.96
C GLN A 109 10.26 13.88 -17.88
N SER A 110 11.48 13.68 -17.38
CA SER A 110 12.73 13.87 -18.14
C SER A 110 13.18 12.61 -18.87
N GLY A 111 12.43 11.49 -18.78
CA GLY A 111 12.82 10.22 -19.39
C GLY A 111 14.08 9.60 -18.78
N ARG A 112 14.52 10.08 -17.60
CA ARG A 112 15.66 9.51 -16.89
C ARG A 112 15.32 8.12 -16.37
N HIS A 113 16.34 7.29 -16.24
CA HIS A 113 16.18 5.94 -15.71
C HIS A 113 15.65 5.97 -14.27
N ILE A 114 14.62 5.15 -14.01
CA ILE A 114 14.02 4.93 -12.68
C ILE A 114 14.04 3.44 -12.42
N SER A 115 14.52 3.03 -11.23
CA SER A 115 14.52 1.64 -10.79
C SER A 115 13.11 1.06 -10.70
N HIS A 116 12.98 -0.27 -10.75
CA HIS A 116 11.68 -0.94 -10.62
C HIS A 116 10.92 -0.53 -9.34
N ILE A 117 11.63 -0.48 -8.21
CA ILE A 117 11.05 -0.03 -6.93
C ILE A 117 10.66 1.46 -6.96
N GLY A 118 11.42 2.30 -7.66
CA GLY A 118 11.09 3.71 -7.87
C GLY A 118 9.82 3.89 -8.71
N ARG A 119 9.67 3.12 -9.80
CA ARG A 119 8.45 3.12 -10.62
C ARG A 119 7.23 2.67 -9.83
N PHE A 120 7.37 1.57 -9.08
CA PHE A 120 6.31 1.09 -8.20
C PHE A 120 5.91 2.15 -7.16
N THR A 121 6.89 2.78 -6.51
CA THR A 121 6.67 3.84 -5.51
C THR A 121 5.92 5.03 -6.11
N LEU A 122 6.38 5.52 -7.27
CA LEU A 122 5.77 6.65 -7.95
C LEU A 122 4.33 6.32 -8.38
N THR A 123 4.13 5.20 -9.09
CA THR A 123 2.82 4.78 -9.59
C THR A 123 1.83 4.55 -8.46
N SER A 124 2.19 3.78 -7.43
CA SER A 124 1.30 3.51 -6.29
C SER A 124 0.96 4.78 -5.51
N PHE A 125 1.90 5.72 -5.38
CA PHE A 125 1.63 7.03 -4.78
C PHE A 125 0.65 7.86 -5.62
N LEU A 126 0.90 7.99 -6.93
CA LEU A 126 0.08 8.80 -7.84
C LEU A 126 -1.36 8.28 -7.92
N ILE A 127 -1.55 6.96 -7.97
CA ILE A 127 -2.88 6.34 -7.89
C ILE A 127 -3.57 6.70 -6.56
N LYS A 128 -2.86 6.60 -5.43
CA LYS A 128 -3.44 6.87 -4.11
C LYS A 128 -3.82 8.33 -3.90
N VAL A 129 -3.12 9.27 -4.53
CA VAL A 129 -3.48 10.71 -4.48
C VAL A 129 -4.55 11.09 -5.51
N GLY A 130 -5.02 10.15 -6.33
CA GLY A 130 -6.12 10.34 -7.26
C GLY A 130 -5.72 10.85 -8.65
N MET A 131 -4.46 10.68 -9.07
CA MET A 131 -4.05 11.01 -10.44
C MET A 131 -4.67 10.03 -11.45
N ASP A 132 -5.16 10.55 -12.57
CA ASP A 132 -5.72 9.73 -13.64
C ASP A 132 -4.69 8.74 -14.21
N LYS A 133 -5.13 7.51 -14.47
CA LYS A 133 -4.25 6.43 -14.92
C LYS A 133 -3.65 6.71 -16.29
N ASN A 134 -4.37 7.37 -17.20
CA ASN A 134 -3.83 7.72 -18.52
C ASN A 134 -2.72 8.77 -18.38
N MET A 135 -2.88 9.74 -17.47
CA MET A 135 -1.80 10.68 -17.15
C MET A 135 -0.57 9.97 -16.58
N ILE A 136 -0.76 8.94 -15.76
CA ILE A 136 0.36 8.13 -15.23
C ILE A 136 1.03 7.33 -16.37
N VAL A 137 0.27 6.77 -17.31
CA VAL A 137 0.84 6.10 -18.51
C VAL A 137 1.66 7.09 -19.33
N ASP A 138 1.11 8.28 -19.61
CA ASP A 138 1.77 9.32 -20.38
C ASP A 138 3.04 9.84 -19.71
N LEU A 139 3.07 9.88 -18.37
CA LEU A 139 4.26 10.26 -17.59
C LEU A 139 5.47 9.38 -17.90
N PHE A 140 5.26 8.09 -18.18
CA PHE A 140 6.33 7.15 -18.50
C PHE A 140 6.66 7.06 -19.99
N ARG A 141 5.92 7.76 -20.87
CA ARG A 141 6.08 7.66 -22.34
C ARG A 141 7.48 8.05 -22.83
N LYS A 142 8.19 8.92 -22.11
CA LYS A 142 9.55 9.36 -22.42
C LYS A 142 10.64 8.37 -21.98
N SER A 143 10.29 7.30 -21.27
CA SER A 143 11.25 6.28 -20.86
C SER A 143 11.71 5.45 -22.06
N ALA A 144 13.01 5.16 -22.14
CA ALA A 144 13.58 4.44 -23.28
C ALA A 144 13.01 3.01 -23.47
N ASP A 145 12.57 2.38 -22.38
CA ASP A 145 11.95 1.05 -22.34
C ASP A 145 10.41 1.10 -22.32
N PHE A 146 9.80 2.23 -22.66
CA PHE A 146 8.36 2.40 -22.59
C PHE A 146 7.64 1.45 -23.56
N ASN A 147 6.73 0.66 -23.01
CA ASN A 147 5.75 -0.11 -23.74
C ASN A 147 4.37 0.19 -23.16
N GLU A 148 3.49 0.79 -23.95
CA GLU A 148 2.18 1.26 -23.47
C GLU A 148 1.33 0.13 -22.89
N ARG A 149 1.25 -1.01 -23.60
CA ARG A 149 0.47 -2.16 -23.17
C ARG A 149 0.95 -2.69 -21.82
N MET A 150 2.27 -2.83 -21.65
CA MET A 150 2.84 -3.32 -20.40
C MET A 150 2.73 -2.31 -19.26
N THR A 151 2.98 -1.03 -19.54
CA THR A 151 2.90 0.04 -18.54
C THR A 151 1.47 0.18 -18.02
N ARG A 152 0.48 0.18 -18.91
CA ARG A 152 -0.94 0.22 -18.54
C ARG A 152 -1.31 -0.99 -17.69
N TYR A 153 -0.88 -2.19 -18.08
CA TYR A 153 -1.11 -3.40 -17.29
C TYR A 153 -0.54 -3.30 -15.87
N GLN A 154 0.69 -2.80 -15.71
CA GLN A 154 1.32 -2.60 -14.40
C GLN A 154 0.54 -1.59 -13.55
N ILE A 155 0.10 -0.48 -14.14
CA ILE A 155 -0.68 0.55 -13.45
C ILE A 155 -2.03 -0.01 -12.99
N GLU A 156 -2.76 -0.71 -13.85
CA GLU A 156 -4.04 -1.36 -13.52
C GLU A 156 -3.88 -2.43 -12.43
N HIS A 157 -2.79 -3.20 -12.46
CA HIS A 157 -2.48 -4.17 -11.42
C HIS A 157 -2.20 -3.50 -10.06
N ILE A 158 -1.41 -2.42 -10.06
CA ILE A 158 -1.14 -1.64 -8.83
C ILE A 158 -2.43 -1.01 -8.29
N ALA A 159 -3.33 -0.59 -9.18
CA ALA A 159 -4.65 -0.05 -8.84
C ALA A 159 -5.64 -1.10 -8.30
N GLY A 160 -5.30 -2.39 -8.37
CA GLY A 160 -6.18 -3.49 -7.97
C GLY A 160 -7.29 -3.79 -8.97
N GLU A 161 -7.13 -3.41 -10.23
CA GLU A 161 -8.10 -3.67 -11.32
C GLU A 161 -7.77 -4.95 -12.10
N ARG A 162 -6.62 -5.56 -11.83
CA ARG A 162 -6.15 -6.82 -12.41
C ARG A 162 -5.63 -7.75 -11.31
N GLY A 163 -5.56 -9.05 -11.61
CA GLY A 163 -4.99 -10.05 -10.70
C GLY A 163 -5.84 -10.26 -9.45
N SER A 164 -5.20 -10.24 -8.27
CA SER A 164 -5.83 -10.50 -6.97
C SER A 164 -6.77 -9.39 -6.47
N GLY A 165 -6.88 -8.27 -7.19
CA GLY A 165 -7.68 -7.11 -6.78
C GLY A 165 -7.06 -6.27 -5.66
N THR A 166 -5.79 -6.53 -5.30
CA THR A 166 -5.11 -5.82 -4.21
C THR A 166 -4.77 -4.39 -4.61
N LYS A 167 -5.26 -3.41 -3.84
CA LYS A 167 -4.93 -1.99 -4.02
C LYS A 167 -3.62 -1.67 -3.29
N TYR A 168 -2.53 -1.61 -4.03
CA TYR A 168 -1.21 -1.40 -3.45
C TYR A 168 -1.06 0.02 -2.87
N THR A 169 -0.22 0.12 -1.84
CA THR A 169 0.12 1.37 -1.15
C THR A 169 1.60 1.63 -1.34
N PRO A 170 2.04 2.89 -1.54
CA PRO A 170 3.46 3.19 -1.69
C PRO A 170 4.25 2.79 -0.44
N PRO A 171 5.54 2.43 -0.58
CA PRO A 171 6.38 2.06 0.55
C PRO A 171 6.52 3.16 1.61
N LYS A 172 6.79 2.76 2.86
CA LYS A 172 7.07 3.66 3.99
C LYS A 172 8.41 4.37 3.80
N CYS A 173 8.62 5.49 4.52
CA CYS A 173 9.86 6.27 4.41
C CYS A 173 11.12 5.42 4.66
N ASP A 174 11.11 4.54 5.66
CA ASP A 174 12.26 3.67 5.99
C ASP A 174 12.62 2.73 4.82
N THR A 175 11.61 2.20 4.12
CA THR A 175 11.80 1.39 2.91
C THR A 175 12.39 2.22 1.78
N LEU A 176 11.91 3.46 1.58
CA LEU A 176 12.46 4.35 0.56
C LEU A 176 13.92 4.73 0.85
N GLN A 177 14.30 4.92 2.11
CA GLN A 177 15.69 5.16 2.50
C GLN A 177 16.56 3.93 2.20
N THR A 178 16.10 2.74 2.57
CA THR A 178 16.82 1.48 2.32
C THR A 178 17.09 1.25 0.83
N HIS A 179 16.16 1.65 -0.05
CA HIS A 179 16.30 1.54 -1.50
C HIS A 179 16.94 2.78 -2.17
N GLY A 180 17.48 3.73 -1.41
CA GLY A 180 18.13 4.92 -1.96
C GLY A 180 17.20 5.88 -2.72
N LEU A 181 15.89 5.80 -2.46
CA LEU A 181 14.86 6.64 -3.08
C LEU A 181 14.55 7.91 -2.29
N CYS A 182 15.16 8.07 -1.10
CA CYS A 182 15.00 9.26 -0.28
C CYS A 182 16.17 10.23 -0.52
N PRO A 183 15.94 11.43 -1.10
CA PRO A 183 17.00 12.41 -1.37
C PRO A 183 17.52 13.14 -0.12
N GLY A 184 16.97 12.84 1.06
CA GLY A 184 17.26 13.53 2.32
C GLY A 184 15.99 14.03 3.01
N ALA A 185 15.97 13.96 4.35
CA ALA A 185 14.81 14.35 5.16
C ALA A 185 14.80 15.86 5.43
N ASN A 186 13.73 16.55 5.02
CA ASN A 186 13.43 17.91 5.48
C ASN A 186 12.71 17.90 6.84
N ASP A 187 12.38 19.07 7.38
CA ASP A 187 11.77 19.17 8.71
C ASP A 187 10.41 18.50 8.85
N LEU A 188 9.65 18.39 7.74
CA LEU A 188 8.37 17.69 7.74
C LEU A 188 8.58 16.17 7.60
N CYS A 189 9.59 15.72 6.84
CA CYS A 189 10.02 14.33 6.80
C CYS A 189 10.47 13.81 8.17
N LYS A 190 11.14 14.62 9.00
CA LYS A 190 11.54 14.22 10.36
C LYS A 190 10.36 13.89 11.28
N LYS A 191 9.18 14.44 10.99
CA LYS A 191 7.96 14.28 11.81
C LYS A 191 6.99 13.23 11.25
N ILE A 192 7.30 12.62 10.10
CA ILE A 192 6.36 11.77 9.35
C ILE A 192 7.08 10.52 8.82
N LYS A 193 6.39 9.37 8.91
CA LYS A 193 6.95 8.06 8.52
C LYS A 193 6.43 7.52 7.18
N HIS A 194 5.60 8.29 6.46
CA HIS A 194 4.97 7.84 5.21
C HIS A 194 4.83 8.97 4.15
N PRO A 195 5.08 8.70 2.85
CA PRO A 195 4.92 9.69 1.78
C PRO A 195 3.51 10.29 1.66
N LEU A 196 2.46 9.45 1.74
CA LEU A 196 1.06 9.93 1.70
C LEU A 196 0.73 10.89 2.85
N ALA A 197 1.25 10.62 4.05
CA ALA A 197 1.08 11.47 5.22
C ALA A 197 1.76 12.84 5.05
N TYR A 198 2.95 12.84 4.45
CA TYR A 198 3.64 14.07 4.07
C TYR A 198 2.76 14.88 3.13
N TYR A 199 2.27 14.24 2.06
CA TYR A 199 1.45 14.90 1.06
C TYR A 199 0.20 15.52 1.65
N LEU A 200 -0.54 14.78 2.50
CA LEU A 200 -1.73 15.28 3.18
C LEU A 200 -1.44 16.53 4.02
N ARG A 201 -0.38 16.49 4.84
CA ARG A 201 0.00 17.62 5.70
C ARG A 201 0.43 18.83 4.88
N SER A 202 1.22 18.61 3.82
CA SER A 202 1.67 19.66 2.92
C SER A 202 0.50 20.29 2.15
N ALA A 203 -0.38 19.49 1.57
CA ALA A 203 -1.54 19.96 0.81
C ALA A 203 -2.52 20.76 1.68
N ARG A 204 -2.73 20.35 2.93
CA ARG A 204 -3.54 21.11 3.90
C ARG A 204 -2.92 22.46 4.24
N SER A 205 -1.60 22.48 4.48
CA SER A 205 -0.87 23.71 4.76
C SER A 205 -0.97 24.70 3.59
N LEU A 206 -0.83 24.21 2.36
CA LEU A 206 -0.99 25.03 1.16
C LEU A 206 -2.42 25.56 1.04
N LYS A 207 -3.44 24.71 1.15
CA LYS A 207 -4.86 25.15 1.12
C LYS A 207 -5.17 26.23 2.17
N LYS A 208 -4.59 26.15 3.36
CA LYS A 208 -4.76 27.17 4.40
C LYS A 208 -4.10 28.50 3.99
N LYS A 209 -2.90 28.44 3.39
CA LYS A 209 -2.17 29.62 2.90
C LYS A 209 -2.88 30.33 1.75
N PHE A 210 -3.63 29.62 0.91
CA PHE A 210 -4.41 30.20 -0.19
C PHE A 210 -5.80 30.73 0.24
N ARG A 211 -6.25 30.43 1.47
CA ARG A 211 -7.55 30.86 2.00
C ARG A 211 -7.49 32.04 2.98
N GLY A 212 -6.29 32.45 3.39
CA GLY A 212 -6.05 33.63 4.21
C GLY A 212 -5.23 34.63 3.41
#